data_AF-A0A0K2JDE0-F1
#
_entry.id   AF-A0A0K2JDE0-F1
#
_cell.length_a   1.000
_cell.length_b   1.000
_cell.length_c   1.000
_cell.angle_alpha   90.00
_cell.angle_beta   90.00
_cell.angle_gamma   90.00
#
_symmetry.space_group_name_H-M   'P 1'
#
loop_
_entity.id
_entity.type
_entity.pdbx_description
1 polymer ?
#
loop_
_entity_poly.entity_id
_entity_poly.type
_entity_poly.pdbx_seq_one_letter_code
_entity_poly.pdbx_strand_id
1 'polypeptide(L)'
;MKKILFVLGIIGFILNVEVCAGQAVSKKNTAVSEKKSEDFLNQKMLNEIESKKNNIIAKLKSSNQKEADRLFNQYYNETSEYFYENGNGILNENIRSKSFNKAELNEINSKILNKYGLILEYAGEGTYAVGARPDFYYNIFKDYVSDAYREYLKITADKNEGNFADDAGITITFKELGDRIIVWENFMKKYPDADEDLKKMLRKRFFSIEIHIFWEWIILQQCHQVKIRLYLKRTTGNLTDL
;
A
#
# COMPACT_ATOMS: atom_id res chain seq x y z
N MET A 1 6.00 -43.48 -12.48
CA MET A 1 4.74 -43.40 -11.69
C MET A 1 4.84 -42.52 -10.41
N LYS A 2 6.01 -42.01 -10.01
CA LYS A 2 6.14 -41.13 -8.82
C LYS A 2 5.90 -39.62 -9.08
N LYS A 3 5.92 -39.17 -10.35
CA LYS A 3 5.68 -37.76 -10.72
C LYS A 3 4.19 -37.40 -10.85
N ILE A 4 3.30 -38.38 -11.07
CA ILE A 4 1.84 -38.16 -11.22
C ILE A 4 1.15 -38.06 -9.85
N LEU A 5 1.64 -38.77 -8.83
CA LEU A 5 1.10 -38.63 -7.47
C LEU A 5 1.37 -37.25 -6.84
N PHE A 6 2.46 -36.58 -7.22
CA PHE A 6 2.80 -35.26 -6.69
C PHE A 6 1.86 -34.16 -7.23
N VAL A 7 1.37 -34.30 -8.47
CA VAL A 7 0.44 -33.35 -9.10
C VAL A 7 -0.97 -33.49 -8.54
N LEU A 8 -1.43 -34.71 -8.25
CA LEU A 8 -2.75 -34.94 -7.63
C LEU A 8 -2.81 -34.48 -6.17
N GLY A 9 -1.69 -34.52 -5.44
CA GLY A 9 -1.60 -33.99 -4.08
C GLY A 9 -1.72 -32.46 -4.00
N ILE A 10 -1.28 -31.73 -5.02
CA ILE A 10 -1.37 -30.26 -5.08
C ILE A 10 -2.81 -29.83 -5.46
N ILE A 11 -3.48 -30.55 -6.37
CA ILE A 11 -4.86 -30.25 -6.77
C ILE A 11 -5.86 -30.55 -5.63
N GLY A 12 -5.61 -31.57 -4.81
CA GLY A 12 -6.43 -31.86 -3.62
C GLY A 12 -6.30 -30.85 -2.48
N PHE A 13 -5.17 -30.13 -2.40
CA PHE A 13 -4.91 -29.11 -1.37
C PHE A 13 -5.62 -27.77 -1.66
N ILE A 14 -5.98 -27.51 -2.92
CA ILE A 14 -6.68 -26.28 -3.34
C ILE A 14 -8.20 -26.36 -3.05
N LEU A 15 -8.77 -27.55 -2.85
CA LEU A 15 -10.22 -27.75 -2.67
C LEU A 15 -10.70 -27.85 -1.21
N ASN A 16 -9.82 -27.71 -0.20
CA ASN A 16 -10.17 -27.83 1.22
C ASN A 16 -9.81 -26.60 2.08
N VAL A 17 -9.82 -25.40 1.49
CA VAL A 17 -9.83 -24.17 2.29
C VAL A 17 -11.28 -23.92 2.71
N GLU A 18 -11.68 -24.54 3.82
CA GLU A 18 -12.84 -24.09 4.59
C GLU A 18 -12.57 -22.66 5.05
N VAL A 19 -13.32 -21.74 4.44
CA VAL A 19 -13.44 -20.34 4.86
C VAL A 19 -13.95 -20.32 6.30
N CYS A 20 -13.08 -19.96 7.25
CA CYS A 20 -13.52 -19.55 8.58
C CYS A 20 -14.27 -18.21 8.44
N ALA A 21 -15.56 -18.28 8.15
CA ALA A 21 -16.46 -17.13 8.17
C ALA A 21 -16.60 -16.64 9.61
N GLY A 22 -15.94 -15.52 9.92
CA GLY A 22 -16.16 -14.77 11.15
C GLY A 22 -17.63 -14.35 11.25
N GLN A 23 -18.21 -14.50 12.43
CA GLN A 23 -19.59 -14.09 12.72
C GLN A 23 -19.78 -12.59 12.43
N ALA A 24 -20.64 -12.28 11.46
CA ALA A 24 -21.08 -10.93 11.18
C ALA A 24 -22.03 -10.44 12.30
N VAL A 25 -21.51 -9.65 13.23
CA VAL A 25 -22.33 -8.87 14.16
C VAL A 25 -22.89 -7.66 13.41
N SER A 26 -24.21 -7.66 13.17
CA SER A 26 -24.90 -6.54 12.55
C SER A 26 -24.88 -5.31 13.46
N LYS A 27 -24.01 -4.34 13.18
CA LYS A 27 -24.10 -2.99 13.74
C LYS A 27 -24.85 -2.08 12.76
N LYS A 28 -25.84 -1.38 13.31
CA LYS A 28 -26.78 -0.48 12.64
C LYS A 28 -26.03 0.62 11.88
N ASN A 29 -26.20 0.68 10.56
CA ASN A 29 -25.63 1.71 9.70
C ASN A 29 -26.23 3.08 10.06
N THR A 30 -25.41 3.95 10.65
CA THR A 30 -25.75 5.37 10.73
C THR A 30 -25.01 6.08 9.61
N ALA A 31 -25.75 6.49 8.58
CA ALA A 31 -25.21 7.27 7.47
C ALA A 31 -24.47 8.52 8.00
N VAL A 32 -23.26 8.77 7.51
CA VAL A 32 -22.50 9.96 7.88
C VAL A 32 -22.97 11.12 7.01
N SER A 33 -23.82 11.98 7.56
CA SER A 33 -24.24 13.21 6.88
C SER A 33 -23.03 14.13 6.62
N GLU A 34 -23.03 14.83 5.49
CA GLU A 34 -21.98 15.81 5.10
C GLU A 34 -21.68 16.85 6.19
N LYS A 35 -22.66 17.21 7.02
CA LYS A 35 -22.49 18.14 8.14
C LYS A 35 -21.56 17.64 9.27
N LYS A 36 -21.20 16.36 9.25
CA LYS A 36 -20.36 15.70 10.26
C LYS A 36 -18.88 15.70 9.86
N SER A 37 -18.53 16.05 8.61
CA SER A 37 -17.17 15.97 8.05
C SER A 37 -16.15 16.89 8.72
N GLU A 38 -16.58 18.03 9.25
CA GLU A 38 -15.71 18.98 9.96
C GLU A 38 -15.24 18.42 11.31
N ASP A 39 -16.05 17.58 11.96
CA ASP A 39 -15.72 16.92 13.23
C ASP A 39 -14.76 15.73 13.07
N PHE A 40 -14.50 15.25 11.84
CA PHE A 40 -13.61 14.11 11.61
C PHE A 40 -12.15 14.49 11.46
N LEU A 41 -11.87 15.69 10.94
CA LEU A 41 -10.55 16.07 10.44
C LEU A 41 -10.04 17.35 11.09
N ASN A 42 -8.74 17.38 11.32
CA ASN A 42 -8.03 18.57 11.77
C ASN A 42 -7.91 19.57 10.62
N GLN A 43 -8.81 20.56 10.60
CA GLN A 43 -8.88 21.57 9.54
C GLN A 43 -7.58 22.38 9.38
N LYS A 44 -6.87 22.66 10.48
CA LYS A 44 -5.59 23.37 10.42
C LYS A 44 -4.57 22.59 9.58
N MET A 45 -4.46 21.29 9.82
CA MET A 45 -3.53 20.42 9.08
C MET A 45 -3.93 20.27 7.61
N LEU A 46 -5.24 20.16 7.32
CA LEU A 46 -5.73 20.14 5.94
C LEU A 46 -5.37 21.42 5.19
N ASN A 47 -5.59 22.58 5.82
CA ASN A 47 -5.24 23.88 5.24
C ASN A 47 -3.72 24.02 5.01
N GLU A 48 -2.89 23.47 5.89
CA GLU A 48 -1.43 23.43 5.71
C GLU A 48 -1.04 22.57 4.49
N ILE A 49 -1.64 21.39 4.33
CA ILE A 49 -1.41 20.51 3.17
C ILE A 49 -1.82 21.22 1.87
N GLU A 50 -3.00 21.83 1.85
CA GLU A 50 -3.52 22.55 0.68
C GLU A 50 -2.66 23.78 0.34
N SER A 51 -2.22 24.53 1.34
CA SER A 51 -1.30 25.66 1.16
C SER A 51 0.04 25.22 0.56
N LYS A 52 0.65 24.16 1.09
CA LYS A 52 1.89 23.58 0.54
C LYS A 52 1.71 23.12 -0.90
N LYS A 53 0.61 22.42 -1.20
CA LYS A 53 0.26 21.99 -2.57
C LYS A 53 0.14 23.19 -3.52
N ASN A 54 -0.59 24.23 -3.11
CA ASN A 54 -0.77 25.44 -3.93
C ASN A 54 0.54 26.19 -4.16
N ASN A 55 1.43 26.23 -3.16
CA ASN A 55 2.76 26.81 -3.31
C ASN A 55 3.60 26.05 -4.37
N ILE A 56 3.57 24.72 -4.35
CA ILE A 56 4.25 23.89 -5.36
C ILE A 56 3.67 24.13 -6.75
N ILE A 57 2.35 24.15 -6.90
CA ILE A 57 1.69 24.44 -8.19
C ILE A 57 2.11 25.83 -8.71
N ALA A 58 2.24 26.83 -7.84
CA ALA A 58 2.70 28.15 -8.23
C ALA A 58 4.15 28.13 -8.75
N LYS A 59 5.05 27.42 -8.08
CA LYS A 59 6.45 27.25 -8.53
C LYS A 59 6.55 26.50 -9.85
N LEU A 60 5.74 25.45 -10.04
CA LEU A 60 5.74 24.64 -11.26
C LEU A 60 5.40 25.46 -12.52
N LYS A 61 4.50 26.43 -12.43
CA LYS A 61 4.09 27.28 -13.56
C LYS A 61 5.26 28.05 -14.21
N SER A 62 6.31 28.35 -13.46
CA SER A 62 7.50 29.06 -13.95
C SER A 62 8.74 28.16 -14.07
N SER A 63 8.62 26.86 -13.79
CA SER A 63 9.75 25.94 -13.77
C SER A 63 10.01 25.33 -15.14
N ASN A 64 11.29 25.07 -15.46
CA ASN A 64 11.63 24.13 -16.53
C ASN A 64 11.51 22.67 -16.04
N GLN A 65 11.61 21.68 -16.95
CA GLN A 65 11.46 20.26 -16.60
C GLN A 65 12.42 19.80 -15.50
N LYS A 66 13.69 20.22 -15.56
CA LYS A 66 14.70 19.84 -14.57
C LYS A 66 14.41 20.42 -13.18
N GLU A 67 13.89 21.63 -13.13
CA GLU A 67 13.42 22.25 -11.89
C GLU A 67 12.15 21.58 -11.37
N ALA A 68 11.22 21.21 -12.25
CA ALA A 68 10.01 20.48 -11.88
C ALA A 68 10.33 19.10 -11.27
N ASP A 69 11.28 18.37 -11.86
CA ASP A 69 11.76 17.08 -11.32
C ASP A 69 12.35 17.24 -9.91
N ARG A 70 13.16 18.28 -9.69
CA ARG A 70 13.71 18.61 -8.35
C ARG A 70 12.62 19.00 -7.35
N LEU A 71 11.67 19.84 -7.77
CA LEU A 71 10.53 20.23 -6.94
C LEU A 71 9.69 19.00 -6.55
N PHE A 72 9.51 18.06 -7.47
CA PHE A 72 8.86 16.79 -7.16
C PHE A 72 9.60 16.02 -6.07
N ASN A 73 10.91 15.80 -6.23
CA ASN A 73 11.69 15.03 -5.24
C ASN A 73 11.64 15.66 -3.85
N GLN A 74 11.82 16.99 -3.78
CA GLN A 74 11.72 17.73 -2.53
C GLN A 74 10.34 17.57 -1.91
N TYR A 75 9.28 17.87 -2.68
CA TYR A 75 7.91 17.83 -2.18
C TYR A 75 7.47 16.42 -1.79
N TYR A 76 7.87 15.40 -2.55
CA TYR A 76 7.59 14.00 -2.24
C TYR A 76 8.21 13.60 -0.90
N ASN A 77 9.49 13.90 -0.68
CA ASN A 77 10.17 13.56 0.57
C ASN A 77 9.55 14.29 1.77
N GLU A 78 9.38 15.61 1.67
CA GLU A 78 8.77 16.43 2.74
C GLU A 78 7.34 15.98 3.06
N THR A 79 6.55 15.66 2.04
CA THR A 79 5.15 15.25 2.22
C THR A 79 5.05 13.83 2.75
N SER A 80 5.91 12.91 2.30
CA SER A 80 5.96 11.54 2.80
C SER A 80 6.36 11.50 4.28
N GLU A 81 7.35 12.29 4.68
CA GLU A 81 7.77 12.42 6.08
C GLU A 81 6.65 13.04 6.93
N TYR A 82 6.01 14.11 6.43
CA TYR A 82 4.87 14.72 7.10
C TYR A 82 3.74 13.72 7.35
N PHE A 83 3.33 12.91 6.36
CA PHE A 83 2.27 11.91 6.55
C PHE A 83 2.69 10.78 7.48
N TYR A 84 3.96 10.37 7.45
CA TYR A 84 4.46 9.37 8.39
C TYR A 84 4.34 9.85 9.84
N GLU A 85 4.74 11.09 10.12
CA GLU A 85 4.72 11.64 11.48
C GLU A 85 3.33 12.10 11.94
N ASN A 86 2.51 12.61 11.01
CA ASN A 86 1.31 13.36 11.33
C ASN A 86 0.02 12.78 10.72
N GLY A 87 0.08 11.67 9.98
CA GLY A 87 -1.05 11.13 9.23
C GLY A 87 -2.24 10.71 10.12
N ASN A 88 -1.97 10.16 11.30
CA ASN A 88 -2.99 9.91 12.32
C ASN A 88 -3.53 11.23 12.93
N GLY A 89 -2.67 12.25 12.98
CA GLY A 89 -2.89 13.61 13.45
C GLY A 89 -4.02 14.33 12.73
N ILE A 90 -4.17 14.02 11.44
CA ILE A 90 -5.18 14.58 10.55
C ILE A 90 -6.58 14.14 10.94
N LEU A 91 -6.74 12.95 11.53
CA LEU A 91 -7.99 12.54 12.17
C LEU A 91 -8.09 13.21 13.54
N ASN A 92 -9.29 13.66 13.90
CA ASN A 92 -9.57 14.12 15.25
C ASN A 92 -9.46 12.96 16.25
N GLU A 93 -8.98 13.23 17.46
CA GLU A 93 -8.63 12.24 18.48
C GLU A 93 -9.77 11.24 18.76
N ASN A 94 -11.00 11.76 18.86
CA ASN A 94 -12.23 10.99 19.11
C ASN A 94 -12.52 9.92 18.04
N ILE A 95 -11.86 10.00 16.89
CA ILE A 95 -12.07 9.14 15.73
C ILE A 95 -10.87 8.19 15.51
N ARG A 96 -9.67 8.51 16.03
CA ARG A 96 -8.44 7.73 15.75
C ARG A 96 -8.52 6.26 16.19
N SER A 97 -9.25 5.99 17.26
CA SER A 97 -9.47 4.63 17.80
C SER A 97 -10.74 3.96 17.28
N LYS A 98 -11.48 4.61 16.37
CA LYS A 98 -12.68 4.04 15.77
C LYS A 98 -12.28 3.01 14.72
N SER A 99 -12.87 1.82 14.82
CA SER A 99 -12.86 0.86 13.72
C SER A 99 -13.86 1.30 12.65
N PHE A 100 -13.42 1.38 11.39
CA PHE A 100 -14.27 1.69 10.25
C PHE A 100 -14.56 0.43 9.44
N ASN A 101 -15.80 0.27 9.01
CA ASN A 101 -16.09 -0.69 7.95
C ASN A 101 -15.75 -0.11 6.56
N LYS A 102 -15.70 -0.99 5.55
CA LYS A 102 -15.35 -0.61 4.17
C LYS A 102 -16.28 0.46 3.58
N ALA A 103 -17.57 0.46 3.90
CA ALA A 103 -18.52 1.44 3.39
C ALA A 103 -18.29 2.83 4.02
N GLU A 104 -18.04 2.88 5.33
CA GLU A 104 -17.69 4.13 6.04
C GLU A 104 -16.38 4.72 5.50
N LEU A 105 -15.34 3.91 5.30
CA LEU A 105 -14.08 4.37 4.70
C LEU A 105 -14.29 4.94 3.29
N ASN A 106 -15.05 4.24 2.46
CA ASN A 106 -15.37 4.72 1.11
C ASN A 106 -16.14 6.04 1.15
N GLU A 107 -17.08 6.21 2.08
CA GLU A 107 -17.84 7.45 2.24
C GLU A 107 -16.93 8.62 2.67
N ILE A 108 -16.09 8.42 3.70
CA ILE A 108 -15.13 9.42 4.17
C ILE A 108 -14.15 9.83 3.05
N ASN A 109 -13.60 8.83 2.36
CA ASN A 109 -12.67 9.08 1.27
C ASN A 109 -13.36 9.83 0.12
N SER A 110 -14.48 9.32 -0.39
CA SER A 110 -15.17 9.90 -1.55
C SER A 110 -15.73 11.30 -1.30
N LYS A 111 -16.32 11.56 -0.13
CA LYS A 111 -16.97 12.84 0.15
C LYS A 111 -16.03 13.90 0.72
N ILE A 112 -14.95 13.50 1.40
CA ILE A 112 -14.14 14.43 2.20
C ILE A 112 -12.68 14.47 1.74
N LEU A 113 -11.95 13.36 1.83
CA LEU A 113 -10.49 13.38 1.66
C LEU A 113 -10.06 13.46 0.19
N ASN A 114 -10.81 12.83 -0.71
CA ASN A 114 -10.50 12.80 -2.13
C ASN A 114 -10.40 14.19 -2.76
N LYS A 115 -11.17 15.19 -2.27
CA LYS A 115 -11.12 16.56 -2.79
C LYS A 115 -9.78 17.26 -2.54
N TYR A 116 -9.08 16.85 -1.47
CA TYR A 116 -7.71 17.29 -1.17
C TYR A 116 -6.65 16.42 -1.87
N GLY A 117 -7.07 15.33 -2.52
CA GLY A 117 -6.17 14.31 -3.06
C GLY A 117 -5.58 13.40 -1.97
N LEU A 118 -6.28 13.26 -0.85
CA LEU A 118 -5.89 12.43 0.29
C LEU A 118 -6.77 11.19 0.40
N ILE A 119 -6.30 10.20 1.15
CA ILE A 119 -7.03 8.96 1.44
C ILE A 119 -6.77 8.54 2.88
N LEU A 120 -7.81 8.01 3.53
CA LEU A 120 -7.75 7.32 4.81
C LEU A 120 -7.61 5.82 4.55
N GLU A 121 -6.54 5.24 5.07
CA GLU A 121 -6.24 3.82 4.93
C GLU A 121 -5.90 3.19 6.28
N TYR A 122 -6.04 1.87 6.33
CA TYR A 122 -5.61 1.09 7.48
C TYR A 122 -4.09 1.10 7.57
N ALA A 123 -3.56 1.49 8.72
CA ALA A 123 -2.12 1.66 8.94
C ALA A 123 -1.49 0.54 9.79
N GLY A 124 -2.26 -0.53 10.07
CA GLY A 124 -1.82 -1.62 10.96
C GLY A 124 -2.26 -1.42 12.40
N GLU A 125 -2.19 -2.50 13.19
CA GLU A 125 -2.44 -2.50 14.65
C GLU A 125 -3.79 -1.88 15.09
N GLY A 126 -4.82 -1.98 14.25
CA GLY A 126 -6.13 -1.37 14.55
C GLY A 126 -6.19 0.14 14.32
N THR A 127 -5.15 0.74 13.74
CA THR A 127 -5.05 2.18 13.49
C THR A 127 -5.31 2.56 12.03
N TYR A 128 -5.69 3.82 11.82
CA TYR A 128 -5.88 4.41 10.50
C TYR A 128 -5.07 5.69 10.38
N ALA A 129 -4.54 5.93 9.19
CA ALA A 129 -3.78 7.14 8.89
C ALA A 129 -4.25 7.75 7.57
N VAL A 130 -4.19 9.09 7.51
CA VAL A 130 -4.40 9.82 6.27
C VAL A 130 -3.07 9.96 5.53
N GLY A 131 -3.08 9.63 4.24
CA GLY A 131 -1.94 9.79 3.33
C GLY A 131 -2.35 10.40 2.00
N ALA A 132 -1.36 10.57 1.11
CA ALA A 132 -1.59 10.98 -0.27
C ALA A 132 -2.27 9.85 -1.05
N ARG A 133 -3.23 10.20 -1.91
CA ARG A 133 -3.76 9.24 -2.89
C ARG A 133 -2.69 8.80 -3.89
N PRO A 134 -2.82 7.61 -4.49
CA PRO A 134 -1.92 7.16 -5.55
C PRO A 134 -1.75 8.18 -6.68
N ASP A 135 -2.84 8.85 -7.09
CA ASP A 135 -2.85 9.83 -8.18
C ASP A 135 -2.49 11.26 -7.75
N PHE A 136 -2.20 11.50 -6.47
CA PHE A 136 -1.94 12.84 -5.93
C PHE A 136 -0.79 13.55 -6.65
N TYR A 137 0.39 12.92 -6.66
CA TYR A 137 1.57 13.50 -7.29
C TYR A 137 1.46 13.53 -8.81
N TYR A 138 0.90 12.49 -9.43
CA TYR A 138 0.66 12.49 -10.88
C TYR A 138 -0.19 13.68 -11.31
N ASN A 139 -1.29 13.97 -10.60
CA ASN A 139 -2.18 15.08 -10.94
C ASN A 139 -1.54 16.47 -10.77
N ILE A 140 -0.54 16.61 -9.89
CA ILE A 140 0.17 17.87 -9.67
C ILE A 140 1.27 18.08 -10.73
N PHE A 141 2.02 17.02 -11.05
CA PHE A 141 3.31 17.15 -11.74
C PHE A 141 3.32 16.72 -13.21
N LYS A 142 2.35 15.90 -13.67
CA LYS A 142 2.39 15.23 -14.99
C LYS A 142 2.71 16.15 -16.18
N ASP A 143 2.25 17.40 -16.15
CA ASP A 143 2.40 18.35 -17.26
C ASP A 143 3.70 19.17 -17.20
N TYR A 144 4.49 19.01 -16.12
CA TYR A 144 5.68 19.82 -15.84
C TYR A 144 6.98 19.01 -15.82
N VAL A 145 6.92 17.77 -15.35
CA VAL A 145 8.10 16.90 -15.19
C VAL A 145 8.58 16.29 -16.50
N SER A 146 9.80 15.76 -16.48
CA SER A 146 10.35 14.99 -17.61
C SER A 146 9.58 13.69 -17.86
N ASP A 147 9.80 13.10 -19.03
CA ASP A 147 9.11 11.88 -19.48
C ASP A 147 9.30 10.71 -18.51
N ALA A 148 10.50 10.53 -17.97
CA ALA A 148 10.82 9.49 -17.00
C ALA A 148 10.01 9.67 -15.70
N TYR A 149 9.97 10.89 -15.16
CA TYR A 149 9.19 11.19 -13.96
C TYR A 149 7.69 11.08 -14.20
N ARG A 150 7.19 11.55 -15.35
CA ARG A 150 5.77 11.43 -15.72
C ARG A 150 5.34 9.97 -15.80
N GLU A 151 6.16 9.10 -16.40
CA GLU A 151 5.86 7.67 -16.51
C GLU A 151 5.98 6.96 -15.15
N TYR A 152 6.99 7.29 -14.34
CA TYR A 152 7.09 6.82 -12.95
C TYR A 152 5.80 7.15 -12.18
N LEU A 153 5.39 8.42 -12.22
CA LEU A 153 4.19 8.90 -11.52
C LEU A 153 2.93 8.22 -12.02
N LYS A 154 2.84 7.96 -13.32
CA LYS A 154 1.71 7.25 -13.93
C LYS A 154 1.62 5.81 -13.43
N ILE A 155 2.74 5.10 -13.37
CA ILE A 155 2.79 3.73 -12.83
C ILE A 155 2.36 3.77 -11.36
N THR A 156 2.95 4.65 -10.53
CA THR A 156 2.60 4.73 -9.10
C THR A 156 1.16 5.16 -8.82
N ALA A 157 0.52 5.86 -9.78
CA ALA A 157 -0.87 6.27 -9.67
C ALA A 157 -1.87 5.16 -10.01
N ASP A 158 -1.40 4.06 -10.61
CA ASP A 158 -2.24 2.90 -10.86
C ASP A 158 -2.71 2.30 -9.53
N LYS A 159 -4.01 2.04 -9.41
CA LYS A 159 -4.58 1.37 -8.23
C LYS A 159 -4.03 -0.04 -8.06
N ASN A 160 -3.67 -0.68 -9.16
CA ASN A 160 -3.01 -1.98 -9.16
C ASN A 160 -1.55 -1.89 -8.72
N GLU A 161 -0.99 -0.72 -8.41
CA GLU A 161 0.34 -0.57 -7.78
C GLU A 161 0.25 -0.27 -6.27
N GLY A 162 -0.97 -0.33 -5.70
CA GLY A 162 -1.23 -0.15 -4.26
C GLY A 162 -0.63 -1.24 -3.37
N ASN A 163 -0.97 -1.23 -2.07
CA ASN A 163 -0.39 -2.15 -1.08
C ASN A 163 -0.47 -3.62 -1.54
N PHE A 164 0.68 -4.25 -1.67
CA PHE A 164 0.81 -5.67 -2.06
C PHE A 164 1.13 -6.57 -0.87
N ALA A 165 1.32 -5.98 0.32
CA ALA A 165 1.61 -6.69 1.55
C ALA A 165 0.86 -6.06 2.73
N ASP A 166 0.48 -6.90 3.69
CA ASP A 166 -0.15 -6.54 4.95
C ASP A 166 0.34 -7.53 6.03
N ASP A 167 0.72 -7.00 7.20
CA ASP A 167 1.31 -7.77 8.31
C ASP A 167 2.36 -8.82 7.87
N ALA A 168 3.31 -8.38 7.03
CA ALA A 168 4.39 -9.18 6.42
C ALA A 168 3.97 -10.33 5.47
N GLY A 169 2.67 -10.48 5.16
CA GLY A 169 2.17 -11.40 4.13
C GLY A 169 1.93 -10.70 2.79
N ILE A 170 2.16 -11.39 1.67
CA ILE A 170 1.81 -10.87 0.35
C ILE A 170 0.29 -11.02 0.16
N THR A 171 -0.40 -9.92 -0.15
CA THR A 171 -1.87 -9.87 -0.25
C THR A 171 -2.38 -10.00 -1.69
N ILE A 172 -1.47 -10.07 -2.66
CA ILE A 172 -1.77 -10.22 -4.09
C ILE A 172 -1.28 -11.57 -4.62
N THR A 173 -1.68 -11.93 -5.83
CA THR A 173 -1.18 -13.17 -6.45
C THR A 173 0.28 -13.04 -6.87
N PHE A 174 1.05 -14.13 -6.85
CA PHE A 174 2.41 -14.15 -7.39
C PHE A 174 2.48 -13.73 -8.86
N LYS A 175 1.43 -14.01 -9.64
CA LYS A 175 1.33 -13.55 -11.03
C LYS A 175 1.27 -12.02 -11.08
N GLU A 176 0.39 -11.42 -10.28
CA GLU A 176 0.28 -9.95 -10.21
C GLU A 176 1.59 -9.33 -9.73
N LEU A 177 2.23 -9.90 -8.71
CA LEU A 177 3.53 -9.44 -8.24
C LEU A 177 4.60 -9.49 -9.35
N GLY A 178 4.65 -10.57 -10.12
CA GLY A 178 5.53 -10.71 -11.28
C GLY A 178 5.23 -9.69 -12.37
N ASP A 179 3.94 -9.44 -12.69
CA ASP A 179 3.53 -8.44 -13.67
C ASP A 179 3.99 -7.03 -13.24
N ARG A 180 3.88 -6.68 -11.94
CA ARG A 180 4.38 -5.41 -11.39
C ARG A 180 5.90 -5.30 -11.49
N ILE A 181 6.65 -6.36 -11.17
CA ILE A 181 8.11 -6.38 -11.32
C ILE A 181 8.52 -6.11 -12.78
N ILE A 182 7.84 -6.74 -13.74
CA ILE A 182 8.09 -6.55 -15.18
C ILE A 182 7.85 -5.09 -15.60
N VAL A 183 6.81 -4.44 -15.08
CA VAL A 183 6.55 -3.01 -15.33
C VAL A 183 7.76 -2.17 -14.91
N TRP A 184 8.29 -2.39 -13.70
CA TRP A 184 9.44 -1.64 -13.19
C TRP A 184 10.76 -1.99 -13.91
N GLU A 185 10.97 -3.25 -14.30
CA GLU A 185 12.11 -3.63 -15.15
C GLU A 185 12.07 -2.95 -16.51
N ASN A 186 10.90 -2.91 -17.15
CA ASN A 186 10.73 -2.24 -18.44
C ASN A 186 10.95 -0.73 -18.33
N PHE A 187 10.48 -0.12 -17.24
CA PHE A 187 10.76 1.27 -16.92
C PHE A 187 12.27 1.55 -16.84
N MET A 188 13.02 0.73 -16.08
CA MET A 188 14.48 0.89 -15.94
C MET A 188 15.23 0.68 -17.26
N LYS A 189 14.79 -0.28 -18.09
CA LYS A 189 15.37 -0.50 -19.43
C LYS A 189 15.12 0.69 -20.36
N LYS A 190 13.95 1.33 -20.26
CA LYS A 190 13.57 2.49 -21.06
C LYS A 190 14.31 3.76 -20.66
N TYR A 191 14.61 3.92 -19.36
CA TYR A 191 15.28 5.10 -18.80
C TYR A 191 16.58 4.73 -18.07
N PRO A 192 17.61 4.22 -18.78
CA PRO A 192 18.89 3.85 -18.16
C PRO A 192 19.60 5.06 -17.52
N ASP A 193 19.42 6.23 -18.12
CA ASP A 193 20.00 7.50 -17.70
C ASP A 193 19.07 8.30 -16.77
N ALA A 194 18.08 7.65 -16.15
CA ALA A 194 17.25 8.27 -15.12
C ALA A 194 18.13 8.91 -14.03
N ASP A 195 17.66 10.05 -13.50
CA ASP A 195 18.34 10.77 -12.44
C ASP A 195 18.46 9.93 -11.15
N GLU A 196 19.46 10.23 -10.32
CA GLU A 196 19.79 9.45 -9.14
C GLU A 196 18.67 9.43 -8.09
N ASP A 197 17.92 10.53 -7.93
CA ASP A 197 16.77 10.55 -7.02
C ASP A 197 15.69 9.57 -7.46
N LEU A 198 15.39 9.51 -8.76
CA LEU A 198 14.43 8.57 -9.34
C LEU A 198 14.92 7.13 -9.17
N LYS A 199 16.21 6.87 -9.42
CA LYS A 199 16.84 5.57 -9.17
C LYS A 199 16.75 5.17 -7.69
N LYS A 200 16.94 6.11 -6.77
CA LYS A 200 16.78 5.87 -5.32
C LYS A 200 15.35 5.49 -4.96
N MET A 201 14.33 6.14 -5.55
CA MET A 201 12.93 5.79 -5.36
C MET A 201 12.61 4.38 -5.88
N LEU A 202 13.13 4.01 -7.06
CA LEU A 202 13.00 2.67 -7.61
C LEU A 202 13.64 1.61 -6.70
N ARG A 203 14.88 1.86 -6.23
CA ARG A 203 15.57 0.92 -5.32
C ARG A 203 14.78 0.69 -4.03
N LYS A 204 14.20 1.74 -3.43
CA LYS A 204 13.33 1.59 -2.25
C LYS A 204 12.14 0.67 -2.54
N ARG A 205 11.52 0.79 -3.72
CA ARG A 205 10.38 -0.04 -4.12
C ARG A 205 10.79 -1.50 -4.34
N PHE A 206 11.87 -1.75 -5.07
CA PHE A 206 12.41 -3.11 -5.26
C PHE A 206 12.82 -3.75 -3.94
N PHE A 207 13.54 -3.02 -3.08
CA PHE A 207 13.96 -3.52 -1.77
C PHE A 207 12.76 -3.89 -0.89
N SER A 208 11.68 -3.11 -0.95
CA SER A 208 10.42 -3.47 -0.28
C SER A 208 9.85 -4.79 -0.80
N ILE A 209 9.78 -4.99 -2.12
CA ILE A 209 9.30 -6.24 -2.72
C ILE A 209 10.17 -7.43 -2.30
N GLU A 210 11.50 -7.29 -2.39
CA GLU A 210 12.46 -8.34 -2.01
C GLU A 210 12.33 -8.76 -0.54
N ILE A 211 12.20 -7.79 0.37
CA ILE A 211 12.01 -8.06 1.79
C ILE A 211 10.76 -8.92 2.01
N HIS A 212 9.63 -8.56 1.42
CA HIS A 212 8.37 -9.29 1.65
C HIS A 212 8.40 -10.68 1.01
N ILE A 213 8.99 -10.84 -0.18
CA ILE A 213 9.20 -12.16 -0.79
C ILE A 213 10.08 -13.04 0.12
N PHE A 214 11.15 -12.48 0.68
CA PHE A 214 12.05 -13.21 1.56
C PHE A 214 11.37 -13.62 2.87
N TRP A 215 10.56 -12.74 3.47
CA TRP A 215 9.77 -13.06 4.67
C TRP A 215 8.73 -14.15 4.41
N GLU A 216 7.98 -14.08 3.31
CA GLU A 216 7.05 -15.14 2.92
C GLU A 216 7.76 -16.49 2.75
N TRP A 217 8.94 -16.48 2.12
CA TRP A 217 9.72 -17.70 1.95
C TRP A 217 10.14 -18.30 3.30
N ILE A 218 10.58 -17.49 4.27
CA ILE A 218 10.91 -17.95 5.62
C ILE A 218 9.68 -18.57 6.30
N ILE A 219 8.52 -17.92 6.22
CA ILE A 219 7.27 -18.41 6.82
C ILE A 219 6.90 -19.77 6.22
N LEU A 220 6.97 -19.92 4.89
CA LEU A 220 6.69 -21.18 4.21
C LEU A 220 7.65 -22.30 4.64
N GLN A 221 8.95 -22.00 4.79
CA GLN A 221 9.93 -22.97 5.31
C GLN A 221 9.61 -23.41 6.73
N GLN A 222 9.28 -22.48 7.63
CA GLN A 222 8.91 -22.81 9.01
C GLN A 222 7.62 -23.64 9.07
N CYS A 223 6.58 -23.25 8.32
CA CYS A 223 5.34 -24.02 8.23
C CYS A 223 5.57 -25.43 7.69
N HIS A 224 6.45 -25.59 6.69
CA HIS A 224 6.79 -26.90 6.14
C HIS A 224 7.53 -27.77 7.18
N GLN A 225 8.48 -27.20 7.92
CA GLN A 225 9.18 -27.89 9.01
C GLN A 225 8.24 -28.32 10.14
N VAL A 226 7.29 -27.47 10.53
CA VAL A 226 6.27 -27.79 11.53
C VAL A 226 5.35 -28.91 11.04
N LYS A 227 4.89 -28.85 9.78
CA LYS A 227 4.07 -29.92 9.18
C LYS A 227 4.82 -31.25 9.11
N ILE A 228 6.12 -31.25 8.75
CA ILE A 228 6.96 -32.45 8.77
C ILE A 228 7.07 -33.01 10.20
N ARG A 229 7.34 -32.17 11.21
CA ARG A 229 7.43 -32.61 12.61
C ARG A 229 6.11 -33.19 13.11
N LEU A 230 4.98 -32.57 12.79
CA LEU A 230 3.64 -33.07 13.14
C LEU A 230 3.32 -34.39 12.44
N TYR A 231 3.67 -34.52 11.15
CA TYR A 231 3.52 -35.76 10.40
C TYR A 231 4.37 -36.89 11.01
N LEU A 232 5.66 -36.63 11.27
CA LEU A 232 6.56 -37.59 11.90
C LEU A 232 6.02 -38.02 13.27
N LYS A 233 5.62 -37.08 14.14
CA LYS A 233 5.02 -37.39 15.46
C LYS A 233 3.76 -38.25 15.35
N ARG A 234 2.93 -38.04 14.31
CA ARG A 234 1.71 -38.82 14.06
C ARG A 234 2.01 -40.22 13.52
N THR A 235 3.10 -40.39 12.78
CA THR A 235 3.51 -41.68 12.18
C THR A 235 4.41 -42.53 13.08
N THR A 236 5.18 -41.93 14.00
CA THR A 236 6.12 -42.66 14.86
C THR A 236 5.59 -42.96 16.25
N GLY A 237 4.40 -42.48 16.61
CA GLY A 237 3.71 -42.87 17.85
C GLY A 237 4.37 -42.45 19.17
N ASN A 238 5.47 -41.69 19.14
CA ASN A 238 6.16 -41.30 20.38
C ASN A 238 5.50 -40.07 21.03
N LEU A 239 4.69 -40.37 22.04
CA LEU A 239 4.22 -39.49 23.12
C LEU A 239 5.27 -39.43 24.23
N THR A 240 6.38 -38.72 24.04
CA THR A 240 7.32 -38.31 25.10
C THR A 240 8.17 -37.17 24.52
N ASP A 241 8.36 -35.99 25.08
CA ASP A 241 7.88 -35.28 26.27
C ASP A 241 7.99 -33.77 25.93
N LEU A 242 7.24 -32.93 26.66
CA LEU A 242 7.29 -31.47 26.64
C LEU A 242 8.55 -30.95 27.34
#